data_AF-A0A3B9PMP0-F1
#
_entry.id   AF-A0A3B9PMP0-F1
#
_cell.length_a   1.000
_cell.length_b   1.000
_cell.length_c   1.000
_cell.angle_alpha   90.00
_cell.angle_beta   90.00
_cell.angle_gamma   90.00
#
_symmetry.space_group_name_H-M   'P 1'
#
loop_
_entity.id
_entity.type
_entity.pdbx_description
1 polymer ?
#
loop_
_entity_poly.entity_id
_entity_poly.type
_entity_poly.pdbx_seq_one_letter_code
_entity_poly.pdbx_strand_id
1 'polypeptide(L)'
;DTTFEWGVYEASSHDSVRVQIWSLDYKPGDSISGDIIFSRNFLTPDAASFRVGDYADLMTLLDPAKMYSVEVSLIDRRNDAGSLANSNILSRSRSFFDFMLLPEGGPTAAYLPSGGIDPSGETVFKFKVEDVSPDEIIFIDPLVAVGYDYAIGEGDPLFRSILLPAGIGDSLYDLYIWNGGDWVLFQSGVVGGTELDLGEAGVDRIRVLGIEAEAGLDPANPLAFITGLRFTDEGRFTGTMTPITFDTGTVPEPAMLLLLATALLAIRLAPQVRRARR
;
A
#
# COMPACT_ATOMS: atom_id res chain seq x y z
N ASP A 1 -7.12 20.71 -2.76
CA ASP A 1 -6.64 20.55 -4.14
C ASP A 1 -5.52 19.53 -4.09
N THR A 2 -5.83 18.29 -4.47
CA THR A 2 -4.97 17.13 -4.21
C THR A 2 -3.71 17.20 -5.07
N THR A 3 -2.54 17.01 -4.47
CA THR A 3 -1.26 16.96 -5.16
C THR A 3 -0.60 15.64 -4.84
N PHE A 4 -0.09 14.96 -5.87
CA PHE A 4 0.74 13.77 -5.70
C PHE A 4 2.20 14.21 -5.82
N GLU A 5 3.02 13.73 -4.88
CA GLU A 5 4.45 14.00 -4.83
C GLU A 5 5.19 12.67 -4.66
N TRP A 6 6.36 12.53 -5.27
CA TRP A 6 7.20 11.34 -5.14
C TRP A 6 8.68 11.72 -5.06
N GLY A 7 9.41 10.94 -4.27
CA GLY A 7 10.86 11.00 -4.22
C GLY A 7 11.49 9.98 -5.16
N VAL A 8 12.68 10.30 -5.66
CA VAL A 8 13.52 9.36 -6.41
C VAL A 8 14.83 9.17 -5.65
N TYR A 9 15.39 7.96 -5.68
CA TYR A 9 16.68 7.67 -5.04
C TYR A 9 17.80 8.45 -5.73
N GLU A 10 18.62 9.16 -4.96
CA GLU A 10 19.61 10.12 -5.48
C GLU A 10 20.64 9.53 -6.46
N ALA A 11 20.92 8.22 -6.37
CA ALA A 11 21.86 7.55 -7.27
C ALA A 11 21.17 6.83 -8.45
N SER A 12 19.85 6.94 -8.60
CA SER A 12 19.14 6.39 -9.75
C SER A 12 19.15 7.35 -10.93
N SER A 13 19.15 6.80 -12.15
CA SER A 13 19.09 7.56 -13.41
C SER A 13 17.89 7.11 -14.22
N HIS A 14 17.15 8.07 -14.79
CA HIS A 14 16.04 7.86 -15.70
C HIS A 14 15.92 9.07 -16.64
N ASP A 15 15.20 8.93 -17.76
CA ASP A 15 15.01 10.02 -18.73
C ASP A 15 13.64 10.70 -18.60
N SER A 16 12.67 10.00 -18.03
CA SER A 16 11.26 10.39 -18.06
C SER A 16 10.48 9.72 -16.93
N VAL A 17 9.37 10.34 -16.54
CA VAL A 17 8.44 9.79 -15.55
C VAL A 17 7.07 9.59 -16.19
N ARG A 18 6.42 8.48 -15.90
CA ARG A 18 5.00 8.28 -16.20
C ARG A 18 4.24 8.08 -14.90
N VAL A 19 3.10 8.74 -14.78
CA VAL A 19 2.13 8.48 -13.73
C VAL A 19 0.90 7.84 -14.35
N GLN A 20 0.42 6.76 -13.76
CA GLN A 20 -0.87 6.16 -14.12
C GLN A 20 -1.72 5.99 -12.85
N ILE A 21 -3.03 6.20 -12.94
CA ILE A 21 -3.95 5.87 -11.85
C ILE A 21 -4.91 4.80 -12.35
N TRP A 22 -5.07 3.76 -11.54
CA TRP A 22 -5.93 2.62 -11.76
C TRP A 22 -7.11 2.67 -10.80
N SER A 23 -8.29 2.27 -11.27
CA SER A 23 -9.45 2.06 -10.40
C SER A 23 -9.47 0.62 -9.93
N LEU A 24 -9.46 0.38 -8.61
CA LEU A 24 -9.45 -0.98 -8.05
C LEU A 24 -10.85 -1.57 -7.86
N ASP A 25 -11.91 -0.77 -7.99
CA ASP A 25 -13.30 -1.22 -7.85
C ASP A 25 -13.88 -1.93 -9.09
N TYR A 26 -13.06 -2.18 -10.11
CA TYR A 26 -13.51 -2.78 -11.37
C TYR A 26 -13.68 -4.30 -11.28
N LYS A 27 -14.72 -4.83 -11.94
CA LYS A 27 -14.96 -6.27 -12.09
C LYS A 27 -14.86 -6.67 -13.57
N PRO A 28 -14.25 -7.82 -13.91
CA PRO A 28 -14.12 -8.26 -15.30
C PRO A 28 -15.47 -8.33 -16.03
N GLY A 29 -15.65 -7.54 -17.11
CA GLY A 29 -16.82 -7.60 -17.99
C GLY A 29 -17.38 -6.25 -18.48
N ASP A 30 -16.92 -5.13 -17.94
CA ASP A 30 -17.38 -3.80 -18.32
C ASP A 30 -16.64 -3.28 -19.57
N SER A 31 -17.40 -2.77 -20.54
CA SER A 31 -17.03 -2.75 -21.97
C SER A 31 -16.19 -1.55 -22.43
N ILE A 32 -15.51 -0.84 -21.52
CA ILE A 32 -14.72 0.35 -21.88
C ILE A 32 -13.28 0.16 -21.43
N SER A 33 -12.39 0.25 -22.42
CA SER A 33 -10.94 0.19 -22.38
C SER A 33 -10.27 0.55 -21.05
N GLY A 34 -9.88 -0.50 -20.31
CA GLY A 34 -8.73 -0.57 -19.40
C GLY A 34 -8.77 0.30 -18.15
N ASP A 35 -8.96 -0.32 -16.99
CA ASP A 35 -8.02 -0.41 -15.85
C ASP A 35 -7.22 0.85 -15.40
N ILE A 36 -6.75 1.70 -16.32
CA ILE A 36 -6.08 2.99 -16.09
C ILE A 36 -7.06 4.14 -16.37
N ILE A 37 -7.52 4.81 -15.33
CA ILE A 37 -8.41 5.98 -15.43
C ILE A 37 -7.65 7.27 -15.73
N PHE A 38 -6.34 7.30 -15.55
CA PHE A 38 -5.51 8.47 -15.82
C PHE A 38 -4.09 8.07 -16.19
N SER A 39 -3.51 8.76 -17.16
CA SER A 39 -2.14 8.55 -17.60
C SER A 39 -1.51 9.87 -18.00
N ARG A 40 -0.33 10.16 -17.45
CA ARG A 40 0.48 11.34 -17.78
C ARG A 40 1.94 10.97 -17.95
N ASN A 41 2.55 11.61 -18.93
CA ASN A 41 3.93 11.41 -19.34
C ASN A 41 4.69 12.72 -19.11
N PHE A 42 5.72 12.67 -18.28
CA PHE A 42 6.69 13.74 -18.08
C PHE A 42 7.97 13.35 -18.81
N LEU A 43 8.34 14.14 -19.84
CA LEU A 43 9.49 13.84 -20.70
C LEU A 43 10.82 14.30 -20.12
N THR A 44 10.84 14.61 -18.83
CA THR A 44 11.99 15.10 -18.06
C THR A 44 12.19 14.19 -16.84
N PRO A 45 13.42 14.03 -16.36
CA PRO A 45 13.71 13.24 -15.17
C PRO A 45 13.28 13.94 -13.87
N ASP A 46 13.25 15.28 -13.86
CA ASP A 46 13.03 16.10 -12.66
C ASP A 46 11.57 16.17 -12.21
N ALA A 47 10.66 15.48 -12.91
CA ALA A 47 9.26 15.46 -12.51
C ALA A 47 9.12 14.67 -11.19
N ALA A 48 8.65 15.36 -10.16
CA ALA A 48 8.46 14.84 -8.82
C ALA A 48 7.05 15.08 -8.26
N SER A 49 6.17 15.77 -9.00
CA SER A 49 4.82 16.09 -8.53
C SER A 49 3.85 16.37 -9.68
N PHE A 50 2.54 16.19 -9.42
CA PHE A 50 1.48 16.80 -10.21
C PHE A 50 0.25 17.11 -9.36
N ARG A 51 -0.52 18.14 -9.76
CA ARG A 51 -1.76 18.51 -9.08
C ARG A 51 -2.95 17.93 -9.82
N VAL A 52 -3.87 17.31 -9.08
CA VAL A 52 -5.09 16.73 -9.64
C VAL A 52 -5.94 17.82 -10.30
N GLY A 53 -6.04 18.99 -9.68
CA GLY A 53 -6.78 20.14 -10.21
C GLY A 53 -6.29 20.65 -11.57
N ASP A 54 -5.04 20.35 -11.96
CA ASP A 54 -4.51 20.71 -13.28
C ASP A 54 -5.10 19.83 -14.40
N TYR A 55 -5.80 18.75 -14.04
CA TYR A 55 -6.35 17.76 -14.96
C TYR A 55 -7.85 17.56 -14.74
N ALA A 56 -8.65 18.28 -15.54
CA ALA A 56 -10.11 18.26 -15.47
C ALA A 56 -10.72 16.86 -15.63
N ASP A 57 -10.07 15.99 -16.42
CA ASP A 57 -10.45 14.59 -16.58
C ASP A 57 -10.29 13.81 -15.26
N LEU A 58 -9.15 13.96 -14.57
CA LEU A 58 -8.90 13.26 -13.32
C LEU A 58 -9.82 13.72 -12.18
N MET A 59 -10.11 15.03 -12.10
CA MET A 59 -11.02 15.60 -11.09
C MET A 59 -12.41 14.98 -11.11
N THR A 60 -12.87 14.49 -12.26
CA THR A 60 -14.21 13.89 -12.41
C THR A 60 -14.22 12.36 -12.25
N LEU A 61 -13.04 11.73 -12.21
CA LEU A 61 -12.90 10.27 -12.18
C LEU A 61 -12.59 9.72 -10.78
N LEU A 62 -12.10 10.57 -9.87
CA LEU A 62 -11.83 10.20 -8.49
C LEU A 62 -13.06 10.39 -7.60
N ASP A 63 -13.43 9.35 -6.87
CA ASP A 63 -14.57 9.25 -5.97
C ASP A 63 -14.04 8.85 -4.58
N PRO A 64 -14.34 9.61 -3.50
CA PRO A 64 -13.86 9.29 -2.15
C PRO A 64 -14.34 7.94 -1.60
N ALA A 65 -15.39 7.35 -2.16
CA ALA A 65 -15.87 6.03 -1.75
C ALA A 65 -15.13 4.87 -2.44
N LYS A 66 -14.13 5.17 -3.28
CA LYS A 66 -13.47 4.21 -4.16
C LYS A 66 -11.98 4.08 -3.89
N MET A 67 -11.44 2.91 -4.21
CA MET A 67 -10.02 2.61 -4.10
C MET A 67 -9.32 2.73 -5.45
N TYR A 68 -8.12 3.28 -5.40
CA TYR A 68 -7.28 3.52 -6.56
C TYR A 68 -5.86 3.02 -6.31
N SER A 69 -5.11 2.78 -7.39
CA SER A 69 -3.67 2.54 -7.33
C SER A 69 -2.96 3.55 -8.21
N VAL A 70 -2.01 4.30 -7.65
CA VAL A 70 -1.11 5.16 -8.42
C VAL A 70 0.17 4.40 -8.75
N GLU A 71 0.48 4.36 -10.03
CA GLU A 71 1.75 3.88 -10.55
C GLU A 71 2.66 5.07 -10.85
N VAL A 72 3.88 5.05 -10.31
CA VAL A 72 4.99 5.90 -10.74
C VAL A 72 6.00 5.05 -11.49
N SER A 73 6.20 5.36 -12.77
CA SER A 73 7.11 4.69 -13.68
C SER A 73 8.31 5.59 -13.97
N LEU A 74 9.51 5.19 -13.55
CA LEU A 74 10.77 5.81 -13.98
C LEU A 74 11.24 5.11 -15.26
N ILE A 75 11.44 5.86 -16.35
CA ILE A 75 11.62 5.29 -17.70
C ILE A 75 12.92 5.78 -18.33
N ASP A 76 13.71 4.83 -18.84
CA ASP A 76 14.78 5.07 -19.80
C ASP A 76 14.24 4.91 -21.22
N ARG A 77 14.61 5.83 -22.11
CA ARG A 77 14.15 5.83 -23.50
C ARG A 77 15.23 5.28 -24.41
N ARG A 78 14.82 4.61 -25.49
CA ARG A 78 15.75 4.17 -26.56
C ARG A 78 16.26 5.35 -27.38
N ASN A 79 15.44 6.39 -27.51
CA ASN A 79 15.79 7.64 -28.15
C ASN A 79 15.03 8.81 -27.53
N ASP A 80 15.57 10.02 -27.70
CA ASP A 80 15.02 11.26 -27.15
C ASP A 80 13.87 11.86 -27.97
N ALA A 81 13.31 11.14 -28.95
CA ALA A 81 12.31 11.67 -29.88
C ALA A 81 10.91 11.89 -29.26
N GLY A 82 10.83 12.13 -27.95
CA GLY A 82 9.67 12.71 -27.25
C GLY A 82 8.46 11.80 -27.03
N SER A 83 8.44 10.57 -27.55
CA SER A 83 7.32 9.64 -27.31
C SER A 83 7.67 8.61 -26.24
N LEU A 84 6.77 8.43 -25.25
CA LEU A 84 6.81 7.30 -24.32
C LEU A 84 5.98 6.10 -24.81
N ALA A 85 5.80 5.94 -26.12
CA ALA A 85 5.22 4.70 -26.66
C ALA A 85 6.05 3.49 -26.20
N ASN A 86 5.40 2.33 -26.02
CA ASN A 86 6.09 1.10 -25.58
C ASN A 86 7.28 0.73 -26.46
N SER A 87 7.25 1.08 -27.76
CA SER A 87 8.35 0.88 -28.70
C SER A 87 9.60 1.70 -28.38
N ASN A 88 9.48 2.81 -27.64
CA ASN A 88 10.60 3.67 -27.27
C ASN A 88 11.08 3.47 -25.83
N ILE A 89 10.45 2.57 -25.06
CA ILE A 89 10.89 2.26 -23.70
C ILE A 89 12.08 1.29 -23.78
N LEU A 90 13.23 1.72 -23.26
CA LEU A 90 14.42 0.88 -23.12
C LEU A 90 14.34 0.06 -21.84
N SER A 91 14.03 0.73 -20.73
CA SER A 91 13.98 0.18 -19.39
C SER A 91 12.90 0.94 -18.59
N ARG A 92 12.35 0.30 -17.55
CA ARG A 92 11.49 0.99 -16.59
C ARG A 92 11.58 0.38 -15.19
N SER A 93 11.51 1.22 -14.17
CA SER A 93 11.17 0.86 -12.79
C SER A 93 9.75 1.32 -12.50
N ARG A 94 8.99 0.54 -11.73
CA ARG A 94 7.59 0.84 -11.40
C ARG A 94 7.37 0.71 -9.90
N SER A 95 6.71 1.69 -9.32
CA SER A 95 6.22 1.66 -7.95
C SER A 95 4.72 1.87 -7.97
N PHE A 96 4.01 1.12 -7.13
CA PHE A 96 2.55 1.19 -7.00
C PHE A 96 2.20 1.54 -5.57
N PHE A 97 1.23 2.43 -5.41
CA PHE A 97 0.71 2.84 -4.11
C PHE A 97 -0.81 2.86 -4.20
N ASP A 98 -1.45 2.06 -3.36
CA ASP A 98 -2.90 2.07 -3.27
C ASP A 98 -3.34 3.23 -2.36
N PHE A 99 -4.44 3.89 -2.72
CA PHE A 99 -4.94 5.05 -2.00
C PHE A 99 -6.47 5.19 -2.13
N MET A 100 -7.05 5.89 -1.15
CA MET A 100 -8.39 6.48 -1.22
C MET A 100 -8.27 8.00 -1.10
N LEU A 101 -9.26 8.74 -1.61
CA LEU A 101 -9.30 10.16 -1.31
C LEU A 101 -9.69 10.37 0.16
N LEU A 102 -9.04 11.33 0.81
CA LEU A 102 -9.43 11.74 2.15
C LEU A 102 -10.88 12.27 2.14
N PRO A 103 -11.72 11.86 3.11
CA PRO A 103 -13.09 12.35 3.21
C PRO A 103 -13.12 13.85 3.51
N GLU A 104 -14.23 14.50 3.20
CA GLU A 104 -14.44 15.91 3.52
C GLU A 104 -14.33 16.14 5.04
N GLY A 105 -13.42 17.02 5.47
CA GLY A 105 -13.12 17.25 6.89
C GLY A 105 -11.97 16.41 7.45
N GLY A 106 -11.40 15.49 6.67
CA GLY A 106 -10.15 14.80 6.97
C GLY A 106 -8.92 15.72 6.92
N PRO A 107 -7.72 15.20 7.25
CA PRO A 107 -6.49 15.98 7.17
C PRO A 107 -6.21 16.48 5.74
N THR A 108 -5.40 17.53 5.60
CA THR A 108 -5.11 18.14 4.28
C THR A 108 -4.28 17.23 3.38
N ALA A 109 -3.46 16.37 3.98
CA ALA A 109 -2.66 15.34 3.33
C ALA A 109 -2.32 14.24 4.35
N ALA A 110 -2.17 13.00 3.86
CA ALA A 110 -1.57 11.89 4.58
C ALA A 110 -0.36 11.40 3.78
N TYR A 111 0.79 11.25 4.44
CA TYR A 111 2.02 10.78 3.82
C TYR A 111 2.11 9.26 3.96
N LEU A 112 2.22 8.57 2.82
CA LEU A 112 2.47 7.13 2.78
C LEU A 112 3.99 6.87 2.89
N PRO A 113 4.43 5.85 3.62
CA PRO A 113 5.83 5.52 3.70
C PRO A 113 6.32 4.84 2.42
N SER A 114 7.64 4.83 2.29
CA SER A 114 8.35 3.88 1.45
C SER A 114 9.04 2.83 2.32
N GLY A 115 9.16 1.61 1.80
CA GLY A 115 10.00 0.57 2.38
C GLY A 115 11.46 0.98 2.45
N GLY A 116 12.14 0.62 3.52
CA GLY A 116 13.58 0.82 3.64
C GLY A 116 14.23 -0.09 4.66
N ILE A 117 15.57 -0.11 4.62
CA ILE A 117 16.40 -0.75 5.64
C ILE A 117 17.12 0.36 6.41
N ASP A 118 17.11 0.27 7.73
CA ASP A 118 17.85 1.18 8.60
C ASP A 118 19.35 0.80 8.66
N PRO A 119 20.21 1.63 9.26
CA PRO A 119 21.64 1.30 9.36
C PRO A 119 21.97 0.02 10.15
N SER A 120 21.02 -0.51 10.93
CA SER A 120 21.18 -1.75 11.69
C SER A 120 20.77 -3.00 10.89
N GLY A 121 20.15 -2.82 9.72
CA GLY A 121 19.66 -3.90 8.88
C GLY A 121 18.18 -4.23 9.08
N GLU A 122 17.48 -3.47 9.92
CA GLU A 122 16.06 -3.66 10.20
C GLU A 122 15.18 -3.01 9.15
N THR A 123 14.05 -3.65 8.87
CA THR A 123 13.03 -3.09 7.98
C THR A 123 12.35 -1.92 8.66
N VAL A 124 12.27 -0.77 8.00
CA VAL A 124 11.65 0.45 8.53
C VAL A 124 10.78 1.14 7.48
N PHE A 125 9.72 1.78 7.94
CA PHE A 125 8.97 2.74 7.15
C PHE A 125 9.74 4.07 7.07
N LYS A 126 10.08 4.49 5.86
CA LYS A 126 10.75 5.76 5.60
C LYS A 126 9.75 6.76 5.04
N PHE A 127 9.59 7.86 5.76
CA PHE A 127 8.89 9.05 5.30
C PHE A 127 9.92 10.09 4.90
N LYS A 128 9.67 10.77 3.79
CA LYS A 128 10.44 11.94 3.37
C LYS A 128 9.46 13.10 3.20
N VAL A 129 9.45 13.99 4.19
CA VAL A 129 8.65 15.22 4.20
C VAL A 129 9.64 16.38 4.21
N GLU A 130 9.68 17.16 3.13
CA GLU A 130 10.72 18.18 2.90
C GLU A 130 10.56 19.42 3.81
N ASP A 131 9.32 19.80 4.13
CA ASP A 131 9.01 21.00 4.90
C ASP A 131 8.15 20.63 6.13
N VAL A 132 8.75 20.65 7.33
CA VAL A 132 8.04 20.41 8.61
C VAL A 132 8.15 21.64 9.51
N SER A 133 7.07 22.02 10.20
CA SER A 133 7.06 23.16 11.13
C SER A 133 6.48 22.80 12.51
N PRO A 134 6.90 23.47 13.61
CA PRO A 134 6.39 23.19 14.96
C PRO A 134 4.88 23.44 15.15
N ASP A 135 4.28 24.24 14.28
CA ASP A 135 2.86 24.63 14.36
C ASP A 135 1.97 23.75 13.47
N GLU A 136 2.56 22.76 12.79
CA GLU A 136 1.88 21.88 11.85
C GLU A 136 1.82 20.44 12.37
N ILE A 137 0.66 19.81 12.21
CA ILE A 137 0.46 18.39 12.48
C ILE A 137 0.56 17.64 11.16
N ILE A 138 1.52 16.72 11.07
CA ILE A 138 1.74 15.86 9.90
C ILE A 138 1.08 14.51 10.17
N PHE A 139 0.27 14.06 9.22
CA PHE A 139 -0.40 12.76 9.28
C PHE A 139 0.39 11.76 8.42
N ILE A 140 0.83 10.67 9.03
CA ILE A 140 1.56 9.58 8.39
C ILE A 140 0.71 8.30 8.48
N ASP A 141 0.75 7.48 7.42
CA ASP A 141 -0.07 6.28 7.36
C ASP A 141 0.66 5.10 6.70
N PRO A 142 1.24 4.17 7.48
CA PRO A 142 1.92 3.00 6.95
C PRO A 142 0.97 1.83 6.68
N LEU A 143 1.14 1.24 5.49
CA LEU A 143 0.55 -0.05 5.11
C LEU A 143 1.46 -1.19 5.58
N VAL A 144 0.93 -2.12 6.38
CA VAL A 144 1.67 -3.27 6.92
C VAL A 144 1.08 -4.58 6.41
N ALA A 145 1.90 -5.60 6.24
CA ALA A 145 1.43 -6.96 5.96
C ALA A 145 1.03 -7.65 7.26
N VAL A 146 -0.22 -8.11 7.34
CA VAL A 146 -0.77 -8.91 8.46
C VAL A 146 -0.95 -10.39 8.08
N GLY A 147 -0.59 -10.74 6.85
CA GLY A 147 -0.64 -12.09 6.33
C GLY A 147 -0.16 -12.19 4.89
N TYR A 148 -0.15 -13.41 4.36
CA TYR A 148 0.19 -13.70 2.97
C TYR A 148 -0.67 -14.84 2.40
N ASP A 149 -1.10 -14.69 1.16
CA ASP A 149 -1.72 -15.74 0.36
C ASP A 149 -0.70 -16.36 -0.59
N TYR A 150 -0.60 -17.69 -0.55
CA TYR A 150 0.22 -18.50 -1.45
C TYR A 150 -0.69 -19.32 -2.36
N ALA A 151 -0.33 -19.42 -3.64
CA ALA A 151 -1.01 -20.27 -4.61
C ALA A 151 0.00 -20.87 -5.59
N ILE A 152 -0.21 -22.10 -6.02
CA ILE A 152 0.60 -22.73 -7.08
C ILE A 152 0.23 -22.19 -8.47
N GLY A 153 1.17 -22.30 -9.42
CA GLY A 153 0.89 -22.08 -10.84
C GLY A 153 0.19 -23.28 -11.49
N GLU A 154 -0.33 -23.08 -12.70
CA GLU A 154 -0.98 -24.17 -13.44
C GLU A 154 0.03 -25.28 -13.79
N GLY A 155 -0.27 -26.50 -13.32
CA GLY A 155 0.54 -27.69 -13.53
C GLY A 155 1.76 -27.83 -12.60
N ASP A 156 1.89 -26.94 -11.60
CA ASP A 156 2.91 -27.05 -10.57
C ASP A 156 2.55 -28.14 -9.54
N PRO A 157 3.54 -28.74 -8.84
CA PRO A 157 3.27 -29.66 -7.75
C PRO A 157 2.63 -28.95 -6.55
N LEU A 158 1.85 -29.68 -5.75
CA LEU A 158 1.12 -29.15 -4.59
C LEU A 158 2.08 -28.88 -3.43
N PHE A 159 1.71 -27.98 -2.52
CA PHE A 159 2.45 -27.72 -1.29
C PHE A 159 2.30 -28.89 -0.32
N ARG A 160 3.40 -29.56 0.03
CA ARG A 160 3.47 -30.69 0.97
C ARG A 160 3.68 -30.25 2.41
N SER A 161 4.48 -29.21 2.60
CA SER A 161 4.76 -28.61 3.91
C SER A 161 5.19 -27.16 3.76
N ILE A 162 5.08 -26.42 4.86
CA ILE A 162 5.44 -25.01 4.96
C ILE A 162 6.29 -24.77 6.20
N LEU A 163 7.30 -23.91 6.08
CA LEU A 163 8.14 -23.44 7.18
C LEU A 163 7.99 -21.92 7.26
N LEU A 164 7.25 -21.45 8.26
CA LEU A 164 7.04 -20.02 8.50
C LEU A 164 8.25 -19.42 9.23
N PRO A 165 8.57 -18.13 9.03
CA PRO A 165 9.70 -17.49 9.68
C PRO A 165 9.52 -17.42 11.21
N ALA A 166 10.62 -17.52 11.96
CA ALA A 166 10.66 -17.15 13.37
C ALA A 166 11.19 -15.71 13.52
N GLY A 167 10.88 -15.05 14.64
CA GLY A 167 11.40 -13.72 14.97
C GLY A 167 10.62 -12.55 14.38
N ILE A 168 9.47 -12.82 13.75
CA ILE A 168 8.51 -11.80 13.33
C ILE A 168 7.36 -11.81 14.34
N GLY A 169 7.03 -10.65 14.90
CA GLY A 169 5.94 -10.54 15.87
C GLY A 169 6.12 -11.48 17.07
N ASP A 170 5.06 -12.18 17.47
CA ASP A 170 5.14 -13.25 18.47
C ASP A 170 5.60 -14.62 17.91
N SER A 171 5.85 -14.71 16.60
CA SER A 171 6.19 -15.92 15.84
C SER A 171 5.10 -17.01 15.84
N LEU A 172 3.85 -16.65 16.06
CA LEU A 172 2.69 -17.52 15.96
C LEU A 172 1.81 -17.10 14.79
N TYR A 173 1.38 -18.08 14.01
CA TYR A 173 0.59 -17.81 12.81
C TYR A 173 -0.65 -18.70 12.76
N ASP A 174 -1.69 -18.20 12.10
CA ASP A 174 -2.87 -18.97 11.76
C ASP A 174 -2.81 -19.38 10.29
N LEU A 175 -2.82 -20.69 10.05
CA LEU A 175 -2.74 -21.28 8.72
C LEU A 175 -4.13 -21.72 8.26
N TYR A 176 -4.53 -21.25 7.09
CA TYR A 176 -5.75 -21.63 6.39
C TYR A 176 -5.43 -22.32 5.08
N ILE A 177 -6.23 -23.32 4.70
CA ILE A 177 -6.15 -24.00 3.41
C ILE A 177 -7.43 -23.78 2.61
N TRP A 178 -7.31 -23.79 1.30
CA TRP A 178 -8.48 -23.67 0.41
C TRP A 178 -9.14 -25.04 0.21
N ASN A 179 -10.46 -25.11 0.39
CA ASN A 179 -11.21 -26.36 0.18
C ASN A 179 -11.91 -26.44 -1.20
N GLY A 180 -11.65 -25.46 -2.08
CA GLY A 180 -12.33 -25.31 -3.37
C GLY A 180 -13.40 -24.21 -3.39
N GLY A 181 -13.88 -23.75 -2.24
CA GLY A 181 -14.89 -22.68 -2.13
C GLY A 181 -14.63 -21.65 -1.04
N ASP A 182 -13.99 -22.04 0.06
CA ASP A 182 -13.71 -21.19 1.22
C ASP A 182 -12.31 -21.48 1.80
N TRP A 183 -11.79 -20.49 2.54
CA TRP A 183 -10.63 -20.64 3.40
C TRP A 183 -11.05 -21.31 4.71
N VAL A 184 -10.45 -22.45 5.02
CA VAL A 184 -10.72 -23.21 6.24
C VAL A 184 -9.48 -23.18 7.11
N LEU A 185 -9.65 -22.85 8.39
CA LEU A 185 -8.56 -22.90 9.36
C LEU A 185 -8.02 -24.33 9.41
N PHE A 186 -6.77 -24.50 9.03
CA PHE A 186 -6.06 -25.77 9.11
C PHE A 186 -5.47 -25.93 10.50
N GLN A 187 -4.73 -24.91 10.96
CA GLN A 187 -4.12 -24.91 12.28
C GLN A 187 -3.91 -23.48 12.77
N SER A 188 -4.17 -23.24 14.04
CA SER A 188 -3.88 -21.98 14.72
C SER A 188 -2.65 -22.11 15.61
N GLY A 189 -1.94 -21.01 15.84
CA GLY A 189 -0.75 -20.98 16.69
C GLY A 189 0.41 -21.80 16.12
N VAL A 190 0.57 -21.80 14.80
CA VAL A 190 1.70 -22.43 14.11
C VAL A 190 2.97 -21.67 14.48
N VAL A 191 3.90 -22.36 15.14
CA VAL A 191 5.15 -21.76 15.61
C VAL A 191 6.14 -21.60 14.46
N GLY A 192 6.60 -20.36 14.24
CA GLY A 192 7.66 -20.03 13.30
C GLY A 192 8.96 -20.80 13.56
N GLY A 193 9.73 -21.06 12.50
CA GLY A 193 10.94 -21.85 12.55
C GLY A 193 10.72 -23.36 12.66
N THR A 194 9.46 -23.81 12.74
CA THR A 194 9.09 -25.23 12.70
C THR A 194 8.35 -25.54 11.40
N GLU A 195 8.76 -26.61 10.73
CA GLU A 195 8.09 -27.07 9.51
C GLU A 195 6.76 -27.74 9.86
N LEU A 196 5.69 -27.29 9.22
CA LEU A 196 4.34 -27.82 9.35
C LEU A 196 3.99 -28.69 8.13
N ASP A 197 3.61 -29.93 8.40
CA ASP A 197 3.14 -30.92 7.44
C ASP A 197 1.67 -30.64 7.05
N LEU A 198 1.37 -30.52 5.74
CA LEU A 198 0.03 -30.26 5.19
C LEU A 198 -0.69 -31.53 4.70
N GLY A 199 -0.07 -32.70 4.88
CA GLY A 199 -0.53 -34.00 4.40
C GLY A 199 0.11 -34.41 3.08
N GLU A 200 0.17 -35.73 2.83
CA GLU A 200 0.79 -36.31 1.62
C GLU A 200 0.13 -35.86 0.31
N ALA A 201 -1.16 -35.60 0.33
CA ALA A 201 -1.89 -35.10 -0.84
C ALA A 201 -1.50 -33.65 -1.20
N GLY A 202 -0.95 -32.89 -0.25
CA GLY A 202 -0.64 -31.48 -0.40
C GLY A 202 -1.88 -30.59 -0.63
N VAL A 203 -1.62 -29.29 -0.77
CA VAL A 203 -2.64 -28.26 -1.05
C VAL A 203 -2.16 -27.30 -2.13
N ASP A 204 -3.09 -26.71 -2.86
CA ASP A 204 -2.80 -25.76 -3.95
C ASP A 204 -2.72 -24.30 -3.48
N ARG A 205 -3.34 -24.00 -2.33
CA ARG A 205 -3.38 -22.66 -1.75
C ARG A 205 -3.26 -22.69 -0.23
N ILE A 206 -2.50 -21.73 0.29
CA ILE A 206 -2.27 -21.54 1.72
C ILE A 206 -2.48 -20.06 2.02
N ARG A 207 -3.21 -19.75 3.09
CA ARG A 207 -3.29 -18.41 3.65
C ARG A 207 -2.66 -18.41 5.02
N VAL A 208 -1.75 -17.48 5.25
CA VAL A 208 -1.10 -17.24 6.53
C VAL A 208 -1.64 -15.93 7.08
N LEU A 209 -2.18 -15.96 8.29
CA LEU A 209 -2.58 -14.80 9.07
C LEU A 209 -1.85 -14.82 10.42
N GLY A 210 -2.11 -13.81 11.25
CA GLY A 210 -1.56 -13.72 12.60
C GLY A 210 -0.27 -12.91 12.68
N ILE A 211 0.18 -12.30 11.57
CA ILE A 211 1.25 -11.29 11.66
C ILE A 211 0.64 -10.04 12.28
N GLU A 212 1.18 -9.60 13.41
CA GLU A 212 0.74 -8.40 14.09
C GLU A 212 1.10 -7.16 13.29
N ALA A 213 0.21 -6.17 13.26
CA ALA A 213 0.46 -4.92 12.56
C ALA A 213 1.73 -4.21 13.10
N GLU A 214 1.98 -4.36 14.40
CA GLU A 214 3.15 -3.82 15.09
C GLU A 214 4.47 -4.49 14.67
N ALA A 215 4.44 -5.67 14.03
CA ALA A 215 5.62 -6.29 13.42
C ALA A 215 6.15 -5.45 12.24
N GLY A 216 5.34 -4.52 11.71
CA GLY A 216 5.80 -3.49 10.78
C GLY A 216 6.31 -4.03 9.45
N LEU A 217 5.83 -5.20 9.02
CA LEU A 217 6.29 -5.79 7.77
C LEU A 217 5.85 -4.95 6.58
N ASP A 218 6.81 -4.48 5.80
CA ASP A 218 6.56 -3.80 4.54
C ASP A 218 6.04 -4.81 3.48
N PRO A 219 4.79 -4.66 2.99
CA PRO A 219 4.23 -5.53 1.96
C PRO A 219 5.02 -5.53 0.65
N ALA A 220 5.78 -4.47 0.37
CA ALA A 220 6.57 -4.32 -0.85
C ALA A 220 7.98 -4.94 -0.72
N ASN A 221 8.42 -5.34 0.47
CA ASN A 221 9.71 -5.96 0.67
C ASN A 221 9.62 -7.51 0.52
N PRO A 222 10.17 -8.09 -0.57
CA PRO A 222 10.08 -9.53 -0.82
C PRO A 222 10.89 -10.39 0.18
N LEU A 223 11.73 -9.76 1.01
CA LEU A 223 12.51 -10.45 2.04
C LEU A 223 11.92 -10.28 3.46
N ALA A 224 10.81 -9.54 3.60
CA ALA A 224 10.20 -9.28 4.91
C ALA A 224 9.57 -10.53 5.55
N PHE A 225 9.19 -11.54 4.75
CA PHE A 225 8.55 -12.76 5.24
C PHE A 225 9.06 -13.99 4.47
N ILE A 226 10.24 -14.49 4.83
CA ILE A 226 10.88 -15.61 4.13
C ILE A 226 10.23 -16.93 4.56
N THR A 227 9.48 -17.53 3.64
CA THR A 227 8.77 -18.80 3.85
C THR A 227 9.47 -19.94 3.10
N GLY A 228 9.68 -21.06 3.80
CA GLY A 228 10.12 -22.31 3.19
C GLY A 228 8.93 -23.16 2.72
N LEU A 229 9.04 -23.77 1.55
CA LEU A 229 7.99 -24.62 0.98
C LEU A 229 8.60 -25.95 0.52
N ARG A 230 7.92 -27.06 0.81
CA ARG A 230 8.17 -28.34 0.10
C ARG A 230 6.96 -28.70 -0.73
N PHE A 231 7.20 -29.51 -1.75
CA PHE A 231 6.21 -29.92 -2.73
C PHE A 231 5.99 -31.44 -2.72
N THR A 232 4.83 -31.87 -3.20
CA THR A 232 4.47 -33.31 -3.25
C THR A 232 5.32 -34.08 -4.25
N ASP A 233 5.77 -33.41 -5.31
CA ASP A 233 6.47 -34.02 -6.44
C ASP A 233 7.60 -33.11 -6.96
N GLU A 234 8.50 -33.69 -7.74
CA GLU A 234 9.49 -32.93 -8.51
C GLU A 234 8.81 -32.12 -9.62
N GLY A 235 9.19 -30.86 -9.80
CA GLY A 235 8.59 -30.01 -10.80
C GLY A 235 9.14 -28.60 -10.81
N ARG A 236 8.53 -27.74 -11.64
CA ARG A 236 8.74 -26.30 -11.58
C ARG A 236 7.77 -25.68 -10.56
N PHE A 237 8.13 -24.52 -10.03
CA PHE A 237 7.23 -23.70 -9.23
C PHE A 237 7.17 -22.30 -9.83
N THR A 238 5.94 -21.85 -10.10
CA THR A 238 5.56 -20.59 -10.74
C THR A 238 4.39 -19.93 -10.00
N GLY A 239 4.21 -20.30 -8.73
CA GLY A 239 3.17 -19.78 -7.86
C GLY A 239 3.37 -18.33 -7.43
N THR A 240 2.40 -17.82 -6.68
CA THR A 240 2.38 -16.45 -6.17
C THR A 240 2.49 -16.42 -4.65
N MET A 241 3.00 -15.29 -4.15
CA MET A 241 2.94 -14.89 -2.75
C MET A 241 2.41 -13.45 -2.74
N THR A 242 1.22 -13.26 -2.18
CA THR A 242 0.51 -11.98 -2.20
C THR A 242 0.30 -11.50 -0.76
N PRO A 243 0.75 -10.29 -0.39
CA PRO A 243 0.52 -9.76 0.96
C PRO A 243 -0.96 -9.49 1.21
N ILE A 244 -1.39 -9.77 2.44
CA ILE A 244 -2.66 -9.31 3.01
C ILE A 244 -2.31 -8.13 3.90
N THR A 245 -2.85 -6.95 3.60
CA THR A 245 -2.45 -5.71 4.24
C THR A 245 -3.49 -5.21 5.23
N PHE A 246 -3.01 -4.46 6.23
CA PHE A 246 -3.83 -3.71 7.17
C PHE A 246 -3.36 -2.26 7.18
N ASP A 247 -4.33 -1.35 7.16
CA ASP A 247 -4.13 0.08 7.32
C ASP A 247 -4.12 0.38 8.82
N THR A 248 -2.98 0.89 9.33
CA THR A 248 -2.82 1.18 10.77
C THR A 248 -3.53 2.47 11.21
N GLY A 249 -4.10 3.22 10.27
CA GLY A 249 -4.62 4.56 10.42
C GLY A 249 -6.15 4.65 10.50
N THR A 250 -6.80 4.09 11.53
CA THR A 250 -7.99 4.80 12.06
C THR A 250 -7.51 6.02 12.84
N VAL A 251 -7.09 7.07 12.12
CA VAL A 251 -6.68 8.33 12.73
C VAL A 251 -7.91 8.93 13.42
N PRO A 252 -7.95 9.03 14.76
CA PRO A 252 -9.07 9.65 15.45
C PRO A 252 -9.19 11.10 15.00
N GLU A 253 -10.40 11.53 14.63
CA GLU A 253 -10.67 12.92 14.31
C GLU A 253 -10.07 13.83 15.41
N PRO A 254 -9.34 14.89 15.04
CA PRO A 254 -8.69 15.73 16.03
C PRO A 254 -9.72 16.21 17.06
N ALA A 255 -9.41 16.01 18.35
CA ALA A 255 -10.24 16.49 19.46
C ALA A 255 -10.48 18.02 19.45
N MET A 256 -9.86 18.74 18.50
CA MET A 256 -10.18 20.13 18.17
C MET A 256 -11.65 20.35 17.81
N LEU A 257 -12.36 19.43 17.15
CA LEU A 257 -13.79 19.61 16.88
C LEU A 257 -14.61 19.59 18.18
N LEU A 258 -14.24 18.72 19.11
CA LEU A 258 -14.84 18.65 20.45
C LEU A 258 -14.51 19.91 21.27
N LEU A 259 -13.28 20.41 21.20
CA LEU A 259 -12.86 21.64 21.87
C LEU A 259 -13.52 22.89 21.26
N LEU A 260 -13.67 22.95 19.94
CA LEU A 260 -14.37 24.04 19.26
C LEU A 260 -15.86 24.02 19.58
N ALA A 261 -16.50 22.85 19.58
CA ALA A 261 -17.90 22.70 19.96
C ALA A 261 -18.14 23.13 21.42
N THR A 262 -17.27 22.74 22.35
CA THR A 262 -17.36 23.15 23.75
C THR A 262 -17.04 24.64 23.95
N ALA A 263 -16.10 25.21 23.22
CA ALA A 263 -15.81 26.65 23.24
C ALA A 263 -16.99 27.48 22.72
N LEU A 264 -17.63 27.07 21.64
CA LEU A 264 -18.83 27.73 21.09
C LEU A 264 -20.02 27.64 22.07
N LEU A 265 -20.15 26.53 22.79
CA LEU A 265 -21.17 26.39 23.83
C LEU A 265 -20.90 27.31 25.04
N ALA A 266 -19.65 27.43 25.45
CA ALA A 266 -19.23 28.33 26.54
C ALA A 266 -19.46 29.81 26.19
N ILE A 267 -19.25 30.22 24.94
CA ILE A 267 -19.51 31.58 24.47
C ILE A 267 -21.01 31.91 24.47
N ARG A 268 -21.89 30.93 24.18
CA ARG A 268 -23.34 31.13 24.26
C ARG A 268 -23.88 31.23 25.69
N LEU A 269 -23.19 30.63 26.66
CA LEU A 269 -23.58 30.62 28.07
C LEU A 269 -22.95 31.77 28.87
N ALA A 270 -22.00 32.52 28.29
CA ALA A 270 -21.39 33.67 28.94
C ALA A 270 -22.40 34.82 29.10
N PRO A 271 -22.71 35.27 30.33
CA PRO A 271 -23.62 36.38 30.55
C PRO A 271 -23.05 37.68 29.95
N GLN A 272 -23.82 38.31 29.06
CA GLN A 272 -23.43 39.59 28.47
C GLN A 272 -23.36 40.67 29.56
N VAL A 273 -22.14 41.05 29.95
CA VAL A 273 -21.90 42.19 30.84
C VAL A 273 -22.28 43.46 30.07
N ARG A 274 -23.51 43.95 30.30
CA ARG A 274 -23.95 45.26 29.82
C ARG A 274 -23.09 46.35 30.47
N ARG A 275 -22.12 46.88 29.72
CA ARG A 275 -21.42 48.11 30.10
C ARG A 275 -22.39 49.28 29.99
N ALA A 276 -22.92 49.73 31.12
CA ALA A 276 -23.61 51.00 31.23
C ALA A 276 -22.62 52.14 30.90
N ARG A 277 -22.86 52.85 29.80
CA ARG A 277 -22.17 54.11 29.50
C ARG A 277 -22.76 55.21 30.39
N ARG A 278 -21.90 55.90 31.14
CA ARG A 278 -22.17 57.25 31.66
C ARG A 278 -21.78 58.28 30.61
#